data_AF-A0A7R7CNN3-F1
#
_entry.id   AF-A0A7R7CNN3-F1
#
_cell.length_a   1.000
_cell.length_b   1.000
_cell.length_c   1.000
_cell.angle_alpha   90.00
_cell.angle_beta   90.00
_cell.angle_gamma   90.00
#
_symmetry.space_group_name_H-M   'P 1'
#
loop_
_entity.id
_entity.type
_entity.pdbx_description
1 polymer ?
#
loop_
_entity_poly.entity_id
_entity_poly.type
_entity_poly.pdbx_seq_one_letter_code
_entity_poly.pdbx_strand_id
1 'polypeptide(L)' 'MTKLLEKAVEAARRLPQDQQDEIAGAILQLLGGDGGPEVSLTAQEREAIARSREAAARGEFASEEDVRSVWARHIP' A
#
# COMPACT_ATOMS: atom_id res chain seq x y z
N MET A 1 -2.18 13.54 -26.13
CA MET A 1 -1.62 13.70 -24.77
C MET A 1 -1.26 15.16 -24.53
N THR A 2 -1.15 15.60 -23.28
CA THR A 2 -0.56 16.92 -23.01
C THR A 2 0.92 16.91 -23.41
N LYS A 3 1.47 18.08 -23.77
CA LYS A 3 2.90 18.19 -24.14
C LYS A 3 3.84 17.70 -23.02
N LEU A 4 3.40 17.81 -21.77
CA LEU A 4 4.17 17.33 -20.62
C LEU A 4 4.14 15.80 -20.52
N LEU A 5 2.96 15.19 -20.67
CA LEU A 5 2.81 13.73 -20.59
C LEU A 5 3.53 13.03 -21.75
N GLU A 6 3.52 13.63 -22.95
CA GLU A 6 4.28 13.11 -24.10
C GLU A 6 5.79 13.07 -23.84
N LYS A 7 6.36 14.15 -23.28
CA LYS A 7 7.76 14.19 -22.86
C LYS A 7 8.10 13.14 -21.80
N ALA A 8 7.19 12.91 -20.85
CA ALA A 8 7.37 11.90 -19.81
C ALA A 8 7.43 10.49 -20.41
N VAL A 9 6.54 10.16 -21.35
CA VAL A 9 6.56 8.86 -22.05
C VAL A 9 7.83 8.70 -22.88
N GLU A 10 8.26 9.74 -23.61
CA GLU A 10 9.52 9.70 -24.37
C GLU A 10 10.76 9.53 -23.49
N ALA A 11 10.75 10.10 -22.27
CA ALA A 11 11.82 9.87 -21.30
C ALA A 11 11.77 8.43 -20.76
N ALA A 12 10.59 7.93 -20.39
CA ALA A 12 10.42 6.58 -19.86
C ALA A 12 10.87 5.51 -20.87
N ARG A 13 10.59 5.68 -22.17
CA ARG A 13 11.02 4.78 -23.25
C ARG A 13 12.53 4.52 -23.33
N ARG A 14 13.35 5.42 -22.77
CA ARG A 14 14.82 5.32 -22.78
C ARG A 14 15.39 4.62 -21.55
N LEU A 15 14.56 4.30 -20.57
CA LEU A 15 14.97 3.61 -19.36
C LEU A 15 15.17 2.11 -19.60
N PRO A 16 15.92 1.41 -18.74
CA PRO A 16 15.89 -0.05 -18.65
C PRO A 16 14.46 -0.59 -18.44
N GLN A 17 14.19 -1.82 -18.90
CA GLN A 17 12.83 -2.40 -18.89
C GLN A 17 12.22 -2.47 -17.49
N ASP A 18 13.01 -2.84 -16.48
CA ASP A 18 12.60 -2.89 -15.07
C ASP A 18 12.11 -1.53 -14.55
N GLN A 19 12.80 -0.45 -14.93
CA GLN A 19 12.41 0.91 -14.55
C GLN A 19 11.21 1.43 -15.36
N GLN A 20 11.02 0.95 -16.60
CA GLN A 20 9.80 1.25 -17.37
C GLN A 20 8.57 0.65 -16.68
N ASP A 21 8.66 -0.60 -16.24
CA ASP A 21 7.59 -1.30 -15.55
C ASP A 21 7.28 -0.69 -14.18
N GLU A 22 8.31 -0.24 -13.44
CA GLU A 22 8.12 0.47 -12.17
C GLU A 22 7.34 1.77 -12.34
N ILE A 23 7.71 2.59 -13.33
CA ILE A 23 6.99 3.84 -13.65
C ILE A 23 5.58 3.54 -14.14
N ALA A 24 5.40 2.51 -14.98
CA ALA A 24 4.08 2.09 -15.44
C ALA A 24 3.18 1.70 -14.27
N GLY A 25 3.69 0.90 -13.31
CA GLY A 25 2.96 0.52 -12.10
C GLY A 25 2.56 1.71 -11.24
N ALA A 26 3.44 2.69 -11.06
CA ALA A 26 3.11 3.92 -10.32
C ALA A 26 2.01 4.75 -11.01
N ILE A 27 2.04 4.85 -12.35
CA ILE A 27 1.00 5.53 -13.12
C ILE A 27 -0.32 4.78 -13.02
N LEU A 28 -0.31 3.44 -13.15
CA LEU A 28 -1.50 2.63 -13.01
C LEU A 28 -2.13 2.79 -11.62
N GLN A 29 -1.34 2.72 -10.56
CA GLN A 29 -1.81 2.98 -9.19
C GLN A 29 -2.43 4.37 -9.04
N LEU A 30 -1.79 5.42 -9.59
CA LEU A 30 -2.34 6.78 -9.59
C LEU A 30 -3.68 6.88 -10.32
N LEU A 31 -3.87 6.07 -11.36
CA LEU A 31 -5.08 6.01 -12.17
C LEU A 31 -6.13 5.04 -11.60
N GLY A 32 -5.88 4.40 -10.46
CA GLY A 32 -6.74 3.36 -9.90
C GLY A 32 -6.70 2.02 -10.65
N GLY A 33 -5.69 1.82 -11.51
CA GLY A 33 -5.40 0.58 -12.23
C GLY A 33 -4.56 -0.38 -11.40
N ASP A 34 -4.97 -1.65 -11.40
CA ASP A 34 -4.41 -2.83 -10.72
C ASP A 34 -4.67 -2.96 -9.20
N GLY A 35 -5.11 -1.90 -8.54
CA GLY A 35 -5.35 -1.85 -7.09
C GLY A 35 -6.75 -2.26 -6.62
N GLY A 36 -7.58 -2.92 -7.44
CA GLY A 36 -8.98 -3.22 -7.08
C GLY A 36 -9.81 -1.96 -6.74
N PRO A 37 -11.08 -2.10 -6.33
CA PRO A 37 -11.84 -0.95 -5.86
C PRO A 37 -11.20 -0.38 -4.58
N GLU A 38 -11.02 0.95 -4.53
CA GLU A 38 -10.58 1.63 -3.31
C GLU A 38 -11.49 1.25 -2.15
N VAL A 39 -10.92 0.60 -1.13
CA VAL A 39 -11.66 0.25 0.08
C VAL A 39 -11.84 1.50 0.92
N SER A 40 -13.04 2.06 0.86
CA SER A 40 -13.42 3.19 1.70
C SER A 40 -13.59 2.74 3.14
N LEU A 41 -12.61 3.07 3.97
CA LEU A 41 -12.70 2.84 5.41
C LEU A 41 -13.73 3.76 6.05
N THR A 42 -14.57 3.19 6.91
CA THR A 42 -15.45 3.91 7.82
C THR A 42 -14.64 4.77 8.79
N ALA A 43 -15.28 5.76 9.42
CA ALA A 43 -14.63 6.59 10.43
C ALA A 43 -14.04 5.74 11.58
N GLN A 44 -14.79 4.74 12.03
CA GLN A 44 -14.37 3.83 13.09
C GLN A 44 -13.13 3.00 12.72
N GLU A 45 -13.06 2.49 11.48
CA GLU A 45 -11.89 1.74 11.01
C GLU A 45 -10.65 2.64 10.91
N ARG A 46 -10.82 3.89 10.46
CA ARG A 46 -9.72 4.88 10.43
C ARG A 46 -9.20 5.19 11.83
N GLU A 47 -10.09 5.37 12.80
CA GLU A 47 -9.74 5.58 14.20
C GLU A 47 -9.03 4.36 14.81
N ALA A 48 -9.48 3.14 14.49
CA ALA A 48 -8.83 1.92 14.93
C ALA A 48 -7.39 1.81 14.40
N ILE A 49 -7.18 2.13 13.11
CA ILE A 49 -5.84 2.15 12.50
C ILE A 49 -4.97 3.24 13.14
N ALA A 50 -5.51 4.44 13.35
CA ALA A 50 -4.77 5.53 13.98
C ALA A 50 -4.25 5.12 15.38
N ARG A 51 -5.12 4.57 16.22
CA ARG A 51 -4.74 4.05 17.55
C ARG A 51 -3.66 2.97 17.47
N SER A 52 -3.78 2.02 16.53
CA SER A 52 -2.79 0.97 16.32
C SER A 52 -1.42 1.53 15.94
N ARG A 53 -1.37 2.53 15.03
CA ARG A 53 -0.13 3.18 14.62
C ARG A 53 0.54 3.96 15.76
N GLU A 54 -0.25 4.62 16.59
CA GLU A 54 0.27 5.30 17.78
C GLU A 54 0.87 4.32 18.81
N ALA A 55 0.21 3.18 19.04
CA ALA A 55 0.74 2.11 19.89
C ALA A 55 2.07 1.56 19.33
N ALA A 56 2.13 1.29 18.03
CA ALA A 56 3.35 0.84 17.36
C ALA A 56 4.50 1.85 17.49
N ALA A 57 4.21 3.16 17.38
CA ALA A 57 5.22 4.21 17.57
C ALA A 57 5.78 4.23 19.01
N ARG A 58 5.00 3.78 19.99
CA ARG A 58 5.43 3.60 21.39
C ARG A 58 6.05 2.23 21.68
N GLY A 59 6.11 1.35 20.69
CA GLY A 59 6.59 -0.03 20.86
C GLY A 59 5.60 -0.95 21.59
N GLU A 60 4.33 -0.55 21.71
CA GLU A 60 3.26 -1.33 22.35
C GLU A 60 2.73 -2.41 21.41
N PHE A 61 3.58 -3.39 21.11
CA PHE A 61 3.20 -4.57 20.34
C PHE A 61 2.70 -5.68 21.26
N ALA A 62 1.89 -6.58 20.71
CA ALA A 62 1.54 -7.84 21.37
C ALA A 62 2.82 -8.64 21.65
N SER A 63 2.86 -9.36 22.77
CA SER A 63 3.97 -10.26 23.04
C SER A 63 3.92 -11.51 22.16
N GLU A 64 5.03 -12.23 22.07
CA GLU A 64 5.09 -13.54 21.41
C GLU A 64 4.07 -14.54 21.98
N GLU A 65 3.79 -14.47 23.29
CA GLU A 65 2.79 -15.32 23.94
C GLU A 65 1.37 -14.95 23.52
N ASP A 66 1.06 -13.65 23.44
CA ASP A 66 -0.24 -13.16 22.97
C ASP A 66 -0.50 -13.60 21.52
N VAL A 67 0.50 -13.48 20.65
CA VAL A 67 0.41 -13.90 19.24
C VAL A 67 0.17 -15.41 19.13
N ARG A 68 0.95 -16.23 19.87
CA ARG A 68 0.75 -17.70 19.88
C ARG A 68 -0.63 -18.09 20.37
N SER A 69 -1.15 -17.42 21.41
CA SER A 69 -2.48 -17.68 21.96
C SER A 69 -3.58 -17.43 20.93
N VAL A 70 -3.48 -16.32 20.16
CA VAL A 70 -4.42 -16.02 19.08
C VAL A 70 -4.37 -17.06 17.96
N TRP A 71 -3.16 -17.44 17.52
CA TRP A 71 -3.00 -18.45 16.46
C TRP A 71 -3.49 -19.83 16.87
N ALA A 72 -3.22 -20.27 18.10
CA ALA A 72 -3.71 -21.55 18.62
C ALA A 72 -5.25 -21.64 18.64
N ARG A 73 -5.95 -20.50 18.66
CA ARG A 73 -7.41 -20.45 18.60
C ARG A 73 -7.96 -20.62 17.17
N HIS A 74 -7.17 -20.38 16.13
CA HIS A 74 -7.66 -20.26 14.74
C HIS A 74 -6.98 -21.21 13.75
N ILE A 75 -5.90 -21.89 14.16
CA ILE A 75 -5.33 -23.03 13.44
C ILE A 75 -6.05 -24.29 13.98
N PRO A 76 -6.64 -25.14 13.12
CA PRO A 76 -7.27 -26.40 13.55
C PRO A 76 -6.28 -27.40 14.14
#